data_AF-A0A0D0SC36-F1
#
_entry.id   AF-A0A0D0SC36-F1
#
_cell.length_a   1.000
_cell.length_b   1.000
_cell.length_c   1.000
_cell.angle_alpha   90.00
_cell.angle_beta   90.00
_cell.angle_gamma   90.00
#
_symmetry.space_group_name_H-M   'P 1'
#
loop_
_entity.id
_entity.type
_entity.pdbx_description
1 polymer ?
#
loop_
_entity_poly.entity_id
_entity_poly.type
_entity_poly.pdbx_seq_one_letter_code
_entity_poly.pdbx_strand_id
1 'polypeptide(L)'
;MMKRKKMLAISLIVLISLCFIACSKSTKNYINYKTSDKYEDFASITYEDKVYLPYCVIDNEECKNQIGIVDNDEKNCIYSYKDYSTNEWIIELYKSGEMDAPMLYKEVHVTNLLDGLTSEYEWE
;
A
#
# COMPACT_ATOMS: atom_id res chain seq x y z
N MET A 1 -1.89 10.83 -58.71
CA MET A 1 -2.88 10.36 -57.71
C MET A 1 -2.32 9.32 -56.72
N MET A 2 -1.47 8.38 -57.16
CA MET A 2 -0.94 7.28 -56.33
C MET A 2 0.00 7.70 -55.18
N LYS A 3 0.80 8.77 -55.35
CA LYS A 3 1.74 9.28 -54.32
C LYS A 3 1.02 9.88 -53.09
N ARG A 4 -0.12 10.56 -53.27
CA ARG A 4 -0.93 11.14 -52.16
C ARG A 4 -1.61 10.04 -51.32
N LYS A 5 -2.11 8.98 -51.97
CA LYS A 5 -2.70 7.81 -51.28
C LYS A 5 -1.65 7.04 -50.46
N LYS A 6 -0.43 6.89 -50.97
CA LYS A 6 0.70 6.29 -50.23
C LYS A 6 1.15 7.15 -49.05
N MET A 7 1.20 8.48 -49.20
CA MET A 7 1.53 9.41 -48.10
C MET A 7 0.47 9.38 -46.98
N LEU A 8 -0.82 9.36 -47.34
CA LEU A 8 -1.92 9.23 -46.38
C LEU A 8 -1.87 7.88 -45.63
N ALA A 9 -1.57 6.78 -46.33
CA ALA A 9 -1.43 5.48 -45.69
C ALA A 9 -0.26 5.44 -44.70
N ILE A 10 0.88 6.05 -45.04
CA ILE A 10 2.05 6.15 -44.15
C ILE A 10 1.72 7.01 -42.92
N SER A 11 1.04 8.14 -43.10
CA SER A 11 0.60 9.01 -42.00
C SER A 11 -0.35 8.29 -41.03
N LEU A 12 -1.23 7.43 -41.55
CA LEU A 12 -2.18 6.67 -40.73
C LEU A 12 -1.46 5.60 -39.89
N ILE A 13 -0.45 4.94 -40.45
CA ILE A 13 0.37 3.94 -39.74
C ILE A 13 1.17 4.59 -38.60
N VAL A 14 1.70 5.80 -38.80
CA VAL A 14 2.40 6.57 -37.75
C VAL A 14 1.44 7.00 -36.64
N LEU A 15 0.20 7.39 -36.97
CA LEU A 15 -0.80 7.76 -35.95
C LEU A 15 -1.24 6.55 -35.12
N ILE A 16 -1.42 5.39 -35.75
CA ILE A 16 -1.83 4.14 -35.07
C ILE A 16 -0.72 3.63 -34.15
N SER A 17 0.55 3.79 -34.53
CA SER A 17 1.69 3.36 -33.69
C SER A 17 1.90 4.24 -32.45
N LEU A 18 1.48 5.51 -32.49
CA LEU A 18 1.47 6.40 -31.32
C LEU A 18 0.39 6.02 -30.29
N CYS A 19 -0.67 5.32 -30.69
CA CYS A 19 -1.74 4.88 -29.78
C CYS A 19 -1.36 3.70 -28.87
N PHE A 20 -0.25 3.00 -29.12
CA PHE A 20 0.17 1.83 -28.33
C PHE A 20 1.09 2.14 -27.14
N ILE A 21 1.43 3.42 -26.90
CA ILE A 21 2.36 3.80 -25.83
C ILE A 21 1.63 4.01 -24.48
N ALA A 22 0.30 4.13 -24.47
CA ALA A 22 -0.48 4.50 -23.30
C ALA A 22 -1.25 3.31 -22.68
N CYS A 23 -0.55 2.24 -22.28
CA CYS A 23 -1.08 1.27 -21.32
C CYS A 23 0.02 0.36 -20.75
N SER A 24 1.09 0.94 -20.21
CA SER A 24 1.81 0.23 -19.15
C SER A 24 1.14 0.60 -17.83
N LYS A 25 0.24 -0.25 -17.33
CA LYS A 25 0.00 -0.24 -15.88
C LYS A 25 1.35 -0.57 -15.28
N SER A 26 1.98 0.40 -14.60
CA SER A 26 3.18 0.09 -13.83
C SER A 26 2.76 -0.96 -12.81
N THR A 27 3.16 -2.22 -12.99
CA THR A 27 3.08 -3.23 -11.94
C THR A 27 4.05 -2.79 -10.86
N LYS A 28 3.59 -1.93 -9.96
CA LYS A 28 4.29 -1.66 -8.70
C LYS A 28 4.30 -3.00 -7.98
N ASN A 29 5.50 -3.56 -7.81
CA ASN A 29 5.69 -4.75 -7.00
C ASN A 29 5.60 -4.35 -5.53
N TYR A 30 4.38 -4.32 -5.01
CA TYR A 30 4.15 -4.11 -3.58
C TYR A 30 4.60 -5.33 -2.79
N ILE A 31 5.14 -5.08 -1.60
CA ILE A 31 5.43 -6.13 -0.63
C ILE A 31 4.11 -6.77 -0.20
N ASN A 32 4.07 -8.11 -0.15
CA ASN A 32 2.89 -8.84 0.32
C ASN A 32 3.07 -9.23 1.80
N TYR A 33 2.38 -8.50 2.66
CA TYR A 33 2.25 -8.80 4.09
C TYR A 33 1.20 -9.89 4.30
N LYS A 34 1.18 -10.50 5.48
CA LYS A 34 0.28 -11.60 5.84
C LYS A 34 -0.46 -11.34 7.13
N THR A 35 -1.77 -11.55 7.13
CA THR A 35 -2.53 -11.64 8.38
C THR A 35 -2.07 -12.85 9.17
N SER A 36 -2.02 -12.74 10.50
CA SER A 36 -1.66 -13.82 11.39
C SER A 36 -2.44 -13.75 12.69
N ASP A 37 -2.90 -14.91 13.16
CA ASP A 37 -3.58 -15.08 14.45
C ASP A 37 -2.61 -15.57 15.54
N LYS A 38 -1.32 -15.27 15.41
CA LYS A 38 -0.29 -15.70 16.38
C LYS A 38 -0.49 -15.08 17.76
N TYR A 39 -1.14 -13.92 17.82
CA TYR A 39 -1.51 -13.23 19.05
C TYR A 39 -3.03 -13.32 19.13
N GLU A 40 -3.51 -14.31 19.91
CA GLU A 40 -4.88 -14.89 19.83
C GLU A 40 -6.03 -13.87 19.91
N ASP A 41 -5.78 -12.69 20.47
CA ASP A 41 -6.78 -11.66 20.69
C ASP A 41 -6.90 -10.63 19.55
N PHE A 42 -5.92 -10.56 18.64
CA PHE A 42 -5.86 -9.49 17.64
C PHE A 42 -5.36 -9.97 16.27
N ALA A 43 -5.95 -9.42 15.20
CA ALA A 43 -5.43 -9.59 13.85
C ALA A 43 -4.07 -8.91 13.75
N SER A 44 -3.00 -9.71 13.69
CA SER A 44 -1.63 -9.20 13.52
C SER A 44 -1.22 -9.24 12.05
N ILE A 45 -0.29 -8.37 11.69
CA ILE A 45 0.30 -8.34 10.36
C ILE A 45 1.74 -8.85 10.46
N THR A 46 2.15 -9.70 9.53
CA THR A 46 3.49 -10.29 9.52
C THR A 46 4.18 -10.07 8.18
N TYR A 47 5.48 -9.84 8.25
CA TYR A 47 6.36 -9.77 7.09
C TYR A 47 7.76 -10.22 7.48
N GLU A 48 8.29 -11.19 6.74
CA GLU A 48 9.56 -11.88 7.08
C GLU A 48 9.54 -12.41 8.52
N ASP A 49 10.41 -11.88 9.38
CA ASP A 49 10.57 -12.22 10.79
C ASP A 49 9.80 -11.30 11.74
N LYS A 50 9.10 -10.28 11.21
CA LYS A 50 8.45 -9.24 12.00
C LYS A 50 6.98 -9.55 12.24
N VAL A 51 6.51 -9.16 13.43
CA VAL A 51 5.10 -9.15 13.78
C VAL A 51 4.70 -7.75 14.19
N TYR A 52 3.68 -7.24 13.52
CA TYR A 52 3.08 -5.95 13.74
C TYR A 52 1.73 -6.15 14.41
N LEU A 53 1.54 -5.49 15.53
CA LEU A 53 0.34 -5.53 16.34
C LEU A 53 -0.41 -4.21 16.17
N PRO A 54 -1.75 -4.20 16.14
CA PRO A 54 -2.51 -2.96 16.05
C PRO A 54 -2.14 -2.02 17.20
N TYR A 55 -2.33 -0.71 17.05
CA TYR A 55 -1.91 0.24 18.08
C TYR A 55 -3.01 1.25 18.37
N CYS A 56 -3.42 2.02 17.37
CA CYS A 56 -4.54 2.95 17.47
C CYS A 56 -5.02 3.34 16.07
N VAL A 57 -6.23 3.87 15.99
CA VAL A 57 -6.72 4.50 14.76
C VAL A 57 -5.99 5.83 14.55
N ILE A 58 -5.69 6.17 13.30
CA ILE A 58 -5.05 7.43 12.93
C ILE A 58 -5.77 8.10 11.74
N ASP A 59 -5.43 9.35 11.46
CA ASP A 59 -6.00 10.07 10.33
C ASP A 59 -5.42 9.59 8.99
N ASN A 60 -6.25 9.61 7.94
CA ASN A 60 -5.82 9.28 6.57
C ASN A 60 -4.66 10.14 6.06
N GLU A 61 -4.48 11.35 6.58
CA GLU A 61 -3.37 12.25 6.23
C GLU A 61 -1.99 11.71 6.66
N GLU A 62 -1.97 10.75 7.58
CA GLU A 62 -0.76 10.12 8.07
C GLU A 62 -0.22 9.02 7.14
N CYS A 63 -1.05 8.51 6.23
CA CYS A 63 -0.66 7.57 5.19
C CYS A 63 0.26 8.24 4.16
N LYS A 64 1.57 7.93 4.20
CA LYS A 64 2.54 8.50 3.24
C LYS A 64 2.66 7.63 1.98
N ASN A 65 3.72 6.82 1.89
CA ASN A 65 3.96 5.99 0.71
C ASN A 65 3.32 4.63 0.90
N GLN A 66 2.56 4.16 -0.10
CA GLN A 66 2.12 2.77 -0.12
C GLN A 66 3.34 1.88 -0.38
N ILE A 67 3.62 0.98 0.56
CA ILE A 67 4.77 0.07 0.55
C ILE A 67 4.35 -1.39 0.32
N GLY A 68 3.09 -1.73 0.59
CA GLY A 68 2.63 -3.10 0.55
C GLY A 68 1.13 -3.28 0.36
N ILE A 69 0.75 -4.55 0.34
CA ILE A 69 -0.61 -5.07 0.42
C ILE A 69 -0.65 -6.24 1.39
N VAL A 70 -1.82 -6.56 1.95
CA VAL A 70 -2.02 -7.73 2.82
C VAL A 70 -2.70 -8.84 2.03
N ASP A 71 -2.20 -10.07 2.15
CA ASP A 71 -2.81 -11.27 1.59
C ASP A 71 -3.11 -11.26 0.09
N ASN A 72 -2.29 -10.53 -0.68
CA ASN A 72 -2.46 -10.24 -2.10
C ASN A 72 -3.77 -9.49 -2.44
N ASP A 73 -4.38 -8.81 -1.47
CA ASP A 73 -5.56 -7.98 -1.69
C ASP A 73 -5.14 -6.53 -2.02
N GLU A 74 -5.38 -6.10 -3.26
CA GLU A 74 -5.07 -4.74 -3.72
C GLU A 74 -5.83 -3.64 -2.95
N LYS A 75 -6.92 -3.98 -2.26
CA LYS A 75 -7.65 -3.04 -1.41
C LYS A 75 -7.03 -2.93 -0.01
N ASN A 76 -6.43 -4.01 0.49
CA ASN A 76 -5.80 -3.99 1.81
C ASN A 76 -4.36 -3.48 1.70
N CYS A 77 -4.18 -2.16 1.87
CA CYS A 77 -2.93 -1.48 1.58
C CYS A 77 -2.09 -1.25 2.85
N ILE A 78 -0.77 -1.37 2.72
CA ILE A 78 0.19 -1.00 3.77
C ILE A 78 0.92 0.28 3.38
N TYR A 79 0.96 1.24 4.31
CA TYR A 79 1.62 2.53 4.17
C TYR A 79 2.70 2.76 5.22
N SER A 80 3.69 3.59 4.89
CA SER A 80 4.66 4.12 5.86
C SER A 80 4.04 5.20 6.74
N TYR A 81 4.43 5.26 8.02
CA TYR A 81 3.97 6.26 8.99
C TYR A 81 4.98 7.39 9.19
N LYS A 82 4.61 8.62 8.81
CA LYS A 82 5.43 9.85 8.96
C LYS A 82 6.92 9.62 8.59
N ASP A 83 7.81 9.94 9.52
CA ASP A 83 9.27 9.79 9.42
C ASP A 83 9.78 8.56 10.21
N TYR A 84 8.88 7.65 10.60
CA TYR A 84 9.23 6.44 11.34
C TYR A 84 9.63 5.31 10.40
N SER A 85 10.51 4.44 10.89
CA SER A 85 10.95 3.26 10.16
C SER A 85 9.79 2.28 9.95
N THR A 86 9.68 1.73 8.75
CA THR A 86 8.72 0.65 8.45
C THR A 86 9.03 -0.65 9.18
N ASN A 87 10.25 -0.77 9.76
CA ASN A 87 10.59 -1.88 10.66
C ASN A 87 9.96 -1.71 12.04
N GLU A 88 9.46 -0.53 12.37
CA GLU A 88 8.90 -0.21 13.69
C GLU A 88 7.40 0.08 13.59
N TRP A 89 6.97 0.83 12.57
CA TRP A 89 5.60 1.30 12.44
C TRP A 89 5.11 1.18 11.01
N ILE A 90 3.91 0.62 10.84
CA ILE A 90 3.22 0.54 9.55
C ILE A 90 1.76 0.94 9.73
N ILE A 91 1.11 1.35 8.65
CA ILE A 91 -0.32 1.67 8.65
C ILE A 91 -1.02 0.67 7.72
N GLU A 92 -2.06 0.03 8.23
CA GLU A 92 -3.01 -0.71 7.40
C GLU A 92 -4.20 0.18 7.05
N LEU A 93 -4.58 0.18 5.78
CA LEU A 93 -5.79 0.84 5.30
C LEU A 93 -6.48 -0.05 4.27
N TYR A 94 -7.65 -0.58 4.65
CA TYR A 94 -8.53 -1.28 3.73
C TYR A 94 -9.39 -0.28 2.95
N LYS A 95 -9.19 -0.19 1.63
CA LYS A 95 -9.94 0.71 0.75
C LYS A 95 -11.30 0.12 0.37
N SER A 96 -12.28 0.22 1.26
CA SER A 96 -13.64 -0.25 0.98
C SER A 96 -14.37 0.68 -0.01
N GLY A 97 -13.99 1.96 -0.05
CA GLY A 97 -14.68 3.01 -0.80
C GLY A 97 -15.67 3.82 0.05
N GLU A 98 -15.69 3.58 1.37
CA GLU A 98 -16.50 4.28 2.37
C GLU A 98 -15.60 5.17 3.27
N MET A 99 -16.04 5.46 4.50
CA MET A 99 -15.21 6.13 5.53
C MET A 99 -14.13 5.19 6.09
N ASP A 100 -13.16 4.85 5.26
CA ASP A 100 -12.04 3.98 5.62
C ASP A 100 -11.14 4.64 6.69
N ALA A 101 -10.92 3.93 7.80
CA ALA A 101 -10.11 4.39 8.92
C ALA A 101 -8.78 3.61 8.96
N PRO A 102 -7.63 4.28 8.83
CA PRO A 102 -6.35 3.61 8.92
C PRO A 102 -6.03 3.19 10.35
N MET A 103 -5.49 1.99 10.49
CA MET A 103 -4.99 1.46 11.75
C MET A 103 -3.47 1.55 11.76
N LEU A 104 -2.91 2.20 12.77
CA LEU A 104 -1.47 2.17 13.03
C LEU A 104 -1.13 0.82 13.67
N TYR A 105 -0.06 0.20 13.20
CA TYR A 105 0.50 -1.00 13.80
C TYR A 105 1.93 -0.75 14.26
N LYS A 106 2.29 -1.36 15.39
CA LYS A 106 3.60 -1.33 16.02
C LYS A 106 4.26 -2.70 15.88
N GLU A 107 5.53 -2.75 15.49
CA GLU A 107 6.31 -3.99 15.57
C GLU A 107 6.53 -4.37 17.05
N VAL A 108 6.39 -5.67 17.37
CA VAL A 108 6.29 -6.16 18.75
C VAL A 108 7.49 -5.83 19.63
N HIS A 109 8.70 -5.71 19.07
CA HIS A 109 9.92 -5.40 19.82
C HIS A 109 10.19 -3.90 19.98
N VAL A 110 9.34 -3.03 19.41
CA VAL A 110 9.46 -1.58 19.58
C VAL A 110 9.06 -1.17 21.00
N THR A 111 10.04 -0.63 21.71
CA THR A 111 9.91 -0.13 23.10
C THR A 111 9.77 1.38 23.18
N ASN A 112 10.21 2.12 22.16
CA ASN A 112 10.05 3.57 22.08
C ASN A 112 8.63 3.89 21.59
N LEU A 113 7.76 4.29 22.52
CA LEU A 113 6.40 4.69 22.20
C LEU A 113 6.35 6.11 21.64
N LEU A 114 5.34 6.35 20.80
CA LEU A 114 5.11 7.65 20.17
C LEU A 114 4.53 8.64 21.17
N ASP A 115 5.19 9.79 21.34
CA ASP A 115 4.64 10.88 22.15
C ASP A 115 3.29 11.33 21.60
N GLY A 116 2.29 11.39 22.47
CA GLY A 116 0.94 11.87 22.14
C GLY A 116 0.01 10.80 21.54
N LEU A 117 0.43 9.54 21.42
CA LEU A 117 -0.44 8.42 21.05
C LEU A 117 -0.46 7.35 22.13
N THR A 118 -1.66 6.93 22.52
CA THR A 118 -1.87 5.83 23.47
C THR A 118 -2.40 4.63 22.72
N SER A 119 -1.94 3.43 23.08
CA SER A 119 -2.52 2.24 22.47
C SER A 119 -3.98 2.06 22.90
N GLU A 120 -4.83 1.74 21.94
CA GLU A 120 -6.22 1.31 22.17
C GLU A 120 -6.31 -0.17 22.56
N TYR A 121 -5.17 -0.85 22.63
CA TYR A 121 -5.04 -2.27 22.84
C TYR A 121 -4.11 -2.55 24.02
N GLU A 122 -4.47 -3.54 24.83
CA GLU A 122 -3.65 -4.00 25.95
C GLU A 122 -2.63 -5.01 25.44
N TRP A 123 -1.37 -4.59 25.40
CA TRP A 123 -0.23 -5.44 25.06
C TRP A 123 0.43 -5.88 26.36
N GLU A 124 0.31 -7.15 26.74
CA GLU A 124 1.03 -7.75 27.89
C GLU A 124 2.53 -7.96 27.60
#